data_AF-A0A838BH87-F1
#
_entry.id   AF-A0A838BH87-F1
#
_cell.length_a   1.000
_cell.length_b   1.000
_cell.length_c   1.000
_cell.angle_alpha   90.00
_cell.angle_beta   90.00
_cell.angle_gamma   90.00
#
_symmetry.space_group_name_H-M   'P 1'
#
loop_
_entity.id
_entity.type
_entity.pdbx_description
1 polymer ?
#
loop_
_entity_poly.entity_id
_entity_poly.type
_entity_poly.pdbx_seq_one_letter_code
_entity_poly.pdbx_strand_id
1 'polypeptide(L)'
;MDAVYAAGSLPIAAGDRATKVMATRLTIFGFVVIDEIQADGRVRRLRPSEAFHASTECPWRVSKPSGRYRLAEEEPESDRELFAALQA
;
A
#
# COMPACT_ATOMS: atom_id res chain seq x y z
N MET A 1 -8.69 1.17 -1.56
CA MET A 1 -7.47 0.53 -1.00
C MET A 1 -7.72 -0.19 0.31
N ASP A 2 -8.86 0.04 0.96
CA ASP A 2 -9.33 -0.75 2.12
C ASP A 2 -9.28 -2.25 1.90
N ALA A 3 -9.51 -2.71 0.67
CA ALA A 3 -9.38 -4.11 0.31
C ALA A 3 -7.95 -4.69 0.51
N VAL A 4 -6.87 -3.89 0.35
CA VAL A 4 -5.51 -4.30 0.76
C VAL A 4 -5.47 -4.52 2.27
N TYR A 5 -6.16 -3.65 3.01
CA TYR A 5 -6.16 -3.74 4.45
C TYR A 5 -7.06 -4.86 5.00
N ALA A 6 -8.12 -5.21 4.28
CA ALA A 6 -8.98 -6.34 4.62
C ALA A 6 -8.33 -7.69 4.22
N ALA A 7 -7.74 -7.78 3.02
CA ALA A 7 -7.19 -9.02 2.47
C ALA A 7 -5.68 -9.23 2.73
N GLY A 8 -5.01 -8.24 3.33
CA GLY A 8 -3.55 -8.23 3.54
C GLY A 8 -2.73 -7.89 2.30
N SER A 9 -3.19 -8.29 1.12
CA SER A 9 -2.63 -7.89 -0.17
C SER A 9 -3.64 -7.95 -1.31
N LEU A 10 -3.37 -7.23 -2.41
CA LEU A 10 -4.15 -7.29 -3.65
C LEU A 10 -3.23 -7.43 -4.86
N PRO A 11 -3.57 -8.30 -5.83
CA PRO A 11 -2.94 -8.32 -7.14
C PRO A 11 -3.48 -7.17 -8.01
N ILE A 12 -2.59 -6.47 -8.71
CA ILE A 12 -2.90 -5.43 -9.68
C ILE A 12 -2.37 -5.87 -11.04
N ALA A 13 -3.25 -5.92 -12.03
CA ALA A 13 -2.88 -6.32 -13.39
C ALA A 13 -1.83 -5.37 -13.99
N ALA A 14 -0.99 -5.88 -14.90
CA ALA A 14 0.07 -5.10 -15.53
C ALA A 14 -0.48 -3.84 -16.24
N GLY A 15 -1.57 -4.00 -16.99
CA GLY A 15 -2.22 -2.90 -17.71
C GLY A 15 -3.10 -1.95 -16.87
N ASP A 16 -3.33 -2.23 -15.58
CA ASP A 16 -4.15 -1.36 -14.73
C ASP A 16 -3.35 -0.16 -14.22
N ARG A 17 -3.05 0.75 -15.15
CA ARG A 17 -2.25 1.94 -14.87
C ARG A 17 -2.90 2.87 -13.85
N ALA A 18 -4.23 2.98 -13.87
CA ALA A 18 -4.98 3.85 -12.95
C ALA A 18 -4.76 3.42 -11.49
N THR A 19 -4.94 2.13 -11.20
CA THR A 19 -4.71 1.61 -9.85
C THR A 19 -3.23 1.66 -9.47
N LYS A 20 -2.31 1.42 -10.42
CA LYS A 20 -0.87 1.57 -10.18
C LYS A 20 -0.46 2.98 -9.78
N VAL A 21 -0.96 4.01 -10.47
CA VAL A 21 -0.70 5.42 -10.10
C VAL A 21 -1.18 5.72 -8.68
N MET A 22 -2.35 5.20 -8.28
CA MET A 22 -2.84 5.34 -6.91
C MET A 22 -1.93 4.62 -5.90
N ALA A 23 -1.57 3.37 -6.17
CA ALA A 23 -0.68 2.58 -5.31
C ALA A 23 0.69 3.27 -5.13
N THR A 24 1.23 3.86 -6.20
CA THR A 24 2.49 4.63 -6.18
C THR A 24 2.42 5.80 -5.21
N ARG A 25 1.34 6.58 -5.22
CA ARG A 25 1.17 7.69 -4.26
C ARG A 25 1.15 7.19 -2.82
N LEU A 26 0.44 6.09 -2.59
CA LEU A 26 0.29 5.52 -1.27
C LEU A 26 1.59 4.89 -0.74
N THR A 27 2.43 4.32 -1.61
CA THR A 27 3.74 3.83 -1.19
C THR A 27 4.72 4.95 -0.86
N ILE A 28 4.65 6.10 -1.56
CA ILE A 28 5.44 7.30 -1.22
C ILE A 28 5.14 7.77 0.21
N PHE A 29 3.87 7.75 0.62
CA PHE A 29 3.46 8.10 1.97
C PHE A 29 3.61 6.95 2.98
N GLY A 30 4.06 5.76 2.55
CA GLY A 30 4.28 4.62 3.44
C GLY A 30 3.03 3.83 3.82
N PHE A 31 1.87 4.07 3.18
CA PHE A 31 0.64 3.33 3.46
C PHE A 31 0.62 1.93 2.87
N VAL A 32 1.37 1.67 1.79
CA VAL A 32 1.46 0.34 1.18
C VAL A 32 2.87 0.06 0.71
N VAL A 33 3.17 -1.22 0.53
CA VAL A 33 4.38 -1.66 -0.16
C VAL A 33 3.99 -2.33 -1.48
N ILE A 34 4.82 -2.13 -2.50
CA ILE A 34 4.58 -2.62 -3.86
C ILE A 34 5.66 -3.63 -4.22
N ASP A 35 5.22 -4.80 -4.60
CA ASP A 35 6.05 -5.89 -5.08
C ASP A 35 5.71 -6.14 -6.56
N GLU A 36 6.69 -6.05 -7.45
CA GLU A 36 6.55 -6.39 -8.86
C GLU A 36 6.68 -7.90 -9.06
N ILE A 37 5.75 -8.49 -9.79
CA ILE A 37 5.74 -9.92 -10.12
C ILE A 37 6.40 -10.08 -11.49
N GLN A 38 7.60 -10.65 -11.49
CA GLN A 38 8.37 -10.89 -12.70
C GLN A 38 7.77 -12.04 -13.52
N ALA A 39 8.13 -12.12 -14.80
CA ALA A 39 7.64 -13.17 -15.69
C ALA A 39 8.01 -14.60 -15.25
N ASP A 40 9.10 -14.75 -14.48
CA ASP A 40 9.54 -16.03 -13.90
C ASP A 40 8.81 -16.38 -12.58
N GLY A 41 7.82 -15.57 -12.18
CA GLY A 41 7.06 -15.72 -10.95
C GLY A 41 7.76 -15.21 -9.70
N ARG A 42 9.00 -14.71 -9.81
CA ARG A 42 9.69 -14.08 -8.68
C ARG A 42 9.07 -12.74 -8.37
N VAL A 43 9.33 -12.30 -7.15
CA VAL A 43 8.77 -11.08 -6.61
C VAL A 43 9.89 -10.13 -6.22
N ARG A 44 9.81 -8.88 -6.68
CA ARG A 44 10.79 -7.83 -6.41
C ARG A 44 10.14 -6.62 -5.77
N ARG A 45 10.61 -6.22 -4.60
CA ARG A 45 10.17 -4.98 -3.92
C ARG A 45 10.56 -3.77 -4.76
N LEU A 46 9.60 -2.90 -5.06
CA LEU A 46 9.85 -1.61 -5.68
C LEU A 46 10.11 -0.54 -4.61
N ARG A 47 11.13 0.29 -4.83
CA ARG A 47 11.29 1.56 -4.12
C ARG A 47 10.25 2.58 -4.65
N PRO A 48 9.88 3.60 -3.87
CA PRO A 48 8.96 4.64 -4.33
C PRO A 48 9.41 5.33 -5.64
N SER A 49 10.71 5.55 -5.82
CA SER A 49 11.27 6.12 -7.06
C SER A 49 11.10 5.23 -8.28
N GLU A 50 11.11 3.91 -8.10
CA GLU A 50 10.87 2.94 -9.19
C GLU A 50 9.37 2.84 -9.50
N ALA A 51 8.54 2.76 -8.47
CA ALA A 51 7.08 2.72 -8.61
C ALA A 51 6.51 4.00 -9.24
N PHE A 52 7.21 5.13 -9.14
CA PHE A 52 6.81 6.41 -9.74
C PHE A 52 6.48 6.30 -11.24
N HIS A 53 7.21 5.45 -11.97
CA HIS A 53 7.01 5.27 -13.41
C HIS A 53 5.70 4.53 -13.76
N ALA A 54 5.07 3.85 -12.78
CA ALA A 54 3.85 3.08 -12.96
C ALA A 54 3.90 2.17 -14.21
N SER A 55 5.03 1.45 -14.39
CA SER A 55 5.26 0.58 -15.54
C SER A 55 4.11 -0.41 -15.73
N THR A 56 3.70 -0.61 -16.97
CA THR A 56 2.62 -1.54 -17.34
C THR A 56 3.12 -2.90 -17.83
N GLU A 57 4.42 -3.18 -17.68
CA GLU A 57 5.05 -4.40 -18.20
C GLU A 57 4.78 -5.61 -17.32
N CYS A 58 4.79 -5.44 -15.99
CA CYS A 58 4.65 -6.54 -15.04
C CYS A 58 3.47 -6.31 -14.09
N PRO A 59 2.74 -7.35 -13.66
CA PRO A 59 1.75 -7.23 -12.60
C PRO A 59 2.39 -6.80 -11.27
N TRP A 60 1.62 -6.16 -10.41
CA TRP A 60 2.05 -5.81 -9.06
C TRP A 60 1.25 -6.58 -8.01
N ARG A 61 1.85 -6.80 -6.85
CA ARG A 61 1.16 -7.10 -5.60
C ARG A 61 1.33 -5.91 -4.67
N VAL A 62 0.21 -5.36 -4.21
CA VAL A 62 0.18 -4.28 -3.23
C VAL A 62 -0.20 -4.87 -1.88
N SER A 63 0.55 -4.58 -0.83
CA SER A 63 0.29 -5.14 0.51
C SER A 63 0.44 -4.09 1.61
N LYS A 64 -0.12 -4.40 2.79
CA LYS A 64 0.10 -3.58 3.99
C LYS A 64 1.61 -3.51 4.29
N PRO A 65 2.12 -2.38 4.80
CA PRO A 65 3.47 -2.32 5.33
C PRO A 65 3.56 -3.20 6.58
N SER A 66 4.65 -3.96 6.72
CA SER A 66 4.99 -4.68 7.96
C SER A 66 6.15 -3.99 8.67
N GLY A 67 6.16 -4.01 10.00
CA GLY A 67 7.27 -3.50 10.83
C GLY A 67 7.15 -2.01 11.21
N ARG A 68 8.26 -1.26 11.17
CA ARG A 68 8.41 0.10 11.73
C ARG A 68 7.50 1.17 11.13
N TYR A 69 6.87 0.88 9.99
CA TYR A 69 5.93 1.75 9.28
C TYR A 69 4.48 1.24 9.36
N ARG A 70 4.22 0.19 10.16
CA ARG A 70 2.85 -0.21 10.47
C ARG A 70 2.23 0.90 11.31
N LEU A 71 1.24 1.59 10.75
CA LEU A 71 0.31 2.38 11.56
C LEU A 71 -0.31 1.41 12.56
N ALA A 72 -0.12 1.67 13.86
CA ALA A 72 -0.75 0.85 14.89
C ALA A 72 -2.26 0.83 14.61
N GLU A 73 -2.86 -0.36 14.68
CA GLU A 73 -4.33 -0.47 14.61
C GLU A 73 -4.99 0.10 15.87
N GLU A 74 -4.21 0.31 16.92
CA GLU A 74 -4.62 0.98 18.14
C GLU A 74 -4.51 2.51 17.99
N GLU A 75 -5.61 3.18 18.31
CA GLU A 75 -5.64 4.63 18.45
C GLU A 75 -4.60 5.08 19.49
N PRO A 76 -3.78 6.10 19.20
CA PRO A 76 -2.86 6.65 20.18
C PRO A 76 -3.62 7.04 21.44
N GLU A 77 -3.09 6.71 22.62
CA GLU A 77 -3.74 7.06 23.88
C GLU A 77 -3.99 8.58 24.02
N SER A 78 -3.11 9.40 23.41
CA SER A 78 -3.24 10.85 23.31
C SER A 78 -4.49 11.32 22.56
N ASP A 79 -5.02 10.49 21.67
CA ASP A 79 -6.06 10.91 20.72
C ASP A 79 -7.47 10.52 21.22
N ARG A 80 -7.55 9.65 22.24
CA ARG A 80 -8.81 9.14 22.79
C ARG A 80 -9.78 10.21 23.25
N GLU A 81 -9.28 11.26 23.91
CA GLU A 81 -10.13 12.36 24.40
C GLU A 81 -10.69 13.21 23.25
N LEU A 82 -9.89 13.41 22.19
CA LEU A 82 -10.29 14.16 21.01
C LEU A 82 -11.42 13.47 20.25
N PHE A 83 -11.29 12.16 20.04
CA PHE A 83 -12.32 11.39 19.32
C PHE A 83 -13.56 11.12 20.17
N ALA A 84 -13.43 10.99 21.50
CA ALA A 84 -14.58 10.94 22.41
C ALA A 84 -15.42 12.23 22.34
N ALA A 85 -14.77 13.40 22.26
CA ALA A 85 -15.44 14.69 22.16
C ALA A 85 -16.20 14.89 20.82
N LEU A 86 -15.80 14.20 19.74
CA LEU A 86 -16.47 14.26 18.44
C LEU A 86 -17.72 13.36 18.33
N GLN A 87 -17.90 12.44 19.28
CA GLN A 87 -19.03 11.51 19.31
C GLN A 87 -20.15 11.93 20.29
N ALA A 88 -19.97 13.06 21.00
CA ALA A 88 -20.92 13.65 21.93
C ALA A 88 -21.78 14.74 21.26
#